data_AF-A0A316DUS1-F1
#
_entry.id   AF-A0A316DUS1-F1
#
_cell.length_a   1.000
_cell.length_b   1.000
_cell.length_c   1.000
_cell.angle_alpha   90.00
_cell.angle_beta   90.00
_cell.angle_gamma   90.00
#
_symmetry.space_group_name_H-M   'P 1'
#
loop_
_entity.id
_entity.type
_entity.pdbx_description
1 polymer ?
#
loop_
_entity_poly.entity_id
_entity_poly.type
_entity_poly.pdbx_seq_one_letter_code
_entity_poly.pdbx_strand_id
1 'polypeptide(L)' 'MRITEMVESKEDTELSFTERIKYRTHLAFCKTCRSYEKQSALIDRALSRLMSSTPKNSEPMDDAAKKKILDKIKRNEN' A
#
# COMPACT_ATOMS: atom_id res chain seq x y z
N MET A 1 -18.30 -12.45 12.55
CA MET A 1 -18.07 -11.53 11.40
C MET A 1 -16.80 -10.75 11.68
N ARG A 2 -15.70 -11.05 10.97
CA ARG A 2 -14.41 -10.36 11.15
C ARG A 2 -14.37 -9.14 10.26
N ILE A 3 -14.73 -7.98 10.81
CA ILE A 3 -14.77 -6.72 10.07
C ILE A 3 -13.37 -6.24 9.70
N THR A 4 -12.35 -6.60 10.48
CA THR A 4 -10.94 -6.34 10.15
C THR A 4 -10.56 -7.01 8.83
N GLU A 5 -10.92 -8.28 8.67
CA GLU A 5 -10.70 -9.06 7.45
C GLU A 5 -11.43 -8.47 6.24
N MET A 6 -12.65 -7.94 6.42
CA MET A 6 -13.39 -7.24 5.35
C MET A 6 -12.82 -5.85 5.01
N VAL A 7 -12.24 -5.14 5.98
CA VAL A 7 -11.55 -3.86 5.74
C VAL A 7 -10.33 -4.08 4.88
N GLU A 8 -9.53 -5.10 5.23
CA GLU A 8 -8.33 -5.49 4.48
C GLU A 8 -8.70 -6.03 3.09
N SER A 9 -9.72 -6.90 3.00
CA SER A 9 -10.16 -7.47 1.72
C SER A 9 -10.75 -6.44 0.76
N LYS A 10 -11.31 -5.33 1.24
CA LYS A 10 -11.83 -4.24 0.38
C LYS A 10 -10.72 -3.58 -0.45
N GLU A 11 -9.48 -3.61 0.04
CA GLU A 11 -8.35 -2.91 -0.56
C GLU A 11 -7.68 -3.80 -1.64
N ASP A 12 -7.72 -5.13 -1.47
CA ASP A 12 -7.15 -6.12 -2.41
C ASP A 12 -8.16 -6.82 -3.34
N THR A 13 -9.46 -6.87 -2.98
CA THR A 13 -10.52 -7.55 -3.76
C THR A 13 -11.85 -6.78 -3.79
N GLU A 14 -12.57 -6.83 -4.91
CA GLU A 14 -13.94 -6.28 -4.98
C GLU A 14 -14.90 -7.13 -4.13
N LEU A 15 -15.27 -6.61 -2.96
CA LEU A 15 -16.38 -7.15 -2.17
C LEU A 15 -17.63 -7.31 -3.04
N SER A 16 -18.31 -8.46 -2.97
CA SER A 16 -19.60 -8.62 -3.64
C SER A 16 -20.60 -7.56 -3.17
N PHE A 17 -21.56 -7.19 -4.02
CA PHE A 17 -22.53 -6.11 -3.74
C PHE A 17 -23.24 -6.31 -2.38
N THR A 18 -23.59 -7.55 -2.06
CA THR A 18 -24.23 -7.94 -0.80
C THR A 18 -23.30 -7.77 0.40
N GLU A 19 -22.02 -8.08 0.25
CA GLU A 19 -21.01 -7.94 1.30
C GLU A 19 -20.72 -6.47 1.58
N ARG A 20 -20.71 -5.65 0.54
CA ARG A 20 -20.57 -4.19 0.65
C ARG A 20 -21.71 -3.56 1.45
N ILE A 21 -22.96 -4.02 1.24
CA ILE A 21 -24.12 -3.58 2.03
C ILE A 21 -23.98 -4.02 3.49
N LYS A 22 -23.70 -5.31 3.74
CA LYS A 22 -23.51 -5.85 5.11
C LYS A 22 -22.43 -5.11 5.88
N TYR A 23 -21.30 -4.84 5.23
CA TYR A 23 -20.19 -4.07 5.78
C TYR A 23 -20.61 -2.64 6.16
N ARG A 24 -21.26 -1.93 5.24
CA ARG A 24 -21.76 -0.56 5.48
C ARG A 24 -22.75 -0.51 6.64
N THR A 25 -23.68 -1.45 6.70
CA THR A 25 -24.62 -1.56 7.82
C THR A 25 -23.87 -1.79 9.12
N HIS A 26 -22.88 -2.69 9.17
CA HIS A 26 -22.11 -2.92 10.39
C HIS A 26 -21.37 -1.65 10.87
N LEU A 27 -20.72 -0.93 9.95
CA LEU A 27 -20.08 0.35 10.27
C LEU A 27 -21.07 1.45 10.69
N ALA A 28 -22.34 1.33 10.30
CA ALA A 28 -23.40 2.24 10.73
C ALA A 28 -23.66 2.11 12.23
N PHE A 29 -23.62 0.89 12.77
CA PHE A 29 -23.97 0.59 14.16
C PHE A 29 -22.76 0.44 15.10
N CYS A 30 -21.60 -0.01 14.59
CA CYS A 30 -20.42 -0.25 15.41
C CYS A 30 -19.44 0.93 15.34
N LYS A 31 -19.36 1.72 16.41
CA LYS A 31 -18.43 2.86 16.53
C LYS A 31 -16.97 2.43 16.47
N THR A 32 -16.63 1.29 17.09
CA THR A 32 -15.25 0.75 17.11
C THR A 32 -14.76 0.42 15.72
N CYS A 33 -15.55 -0.33 14.95
CA CYS A 33 -15.20 -0.68 13.58
C CYS A 33 -15.15 0.55 12.66
N ARG A 34 -16.03 1.54 12.86
CA ARG A 34 -15.96 2.82 12.14
C ARG A 34 -14.67 3.60 12.46
N SER A 35 -14.24 3.59 13.72
CA SER A 35 -12.98 4.23 14.12
C SER A 35 -11.78 3.51 13.49
N TYR A 36 -11.78 2.18 13.51
CA TYR A 36 -10.74 1.37 12.88
C TYR A 36 -10.64 1.64 11.36
N GLU A 37 -11.75 1.68 10.64
CA GLU A 37 -11.76 2.01 9.20
C GLU A 37 -11.10 3.37 8.93
N LYS A 38 -11.45 4.39 9.73
CA LYS A 38 -10.86 5.72 9.59
C LYS A 38 -9.34 5.73 9.85
N GLN A 39 -8.89 4.99 10.86
CA GLN A 39 -7.47 4.88 11.20
C GLN A 39 -6.70 4.15 10.09
N SER A 40 -7.23 3.02 9.61
CA SER A 40 -6.67 2.26 8.50
C SER A 40 -6.54 3.11 7.23
N ALA A 41 -7.60 3.85 6.85
CA ALA A 41 -7.57 4.75 5.70
C ALA A 41 -6.57 5.92 5.86
N LEU A 42 -6.28 6.35 7.09
CA LEU A 42 -5.27 7.39 7.35
C LEU A 42 -3.86 6.82 7.15
N ILE A 43 -3.61 5.61 7.65
CA ILE A 43 -2.33 4.90 7.48
C ILE A 43 -2.07 4.67 5.99
N ASP A 44 -3.06 4.15 5.25
CA ASP A 44 -2.93 3.90 3.82
C ASP A 44 -2.60 5.18 3.03
N ARG A 45 -3.28 6.29 3.33
CA ARG A 45 -2.95 7.59 2.72
C ARG A 45 -1.56 8.08 3.06
N ALA A 46 -1.09 7.84 4.29
CA ALA A 46 0.26 8.22 4.69
C ALA A 46 1.31 7.39 3.94
N LEU A 47 1.10 6.07 3.81
CA LEU A 47 1.96 5.16 3.05
C LEU A 47 1.96 5.51 1.55
N SER A 48 0.79 5.72 0.96
CA SER A 48 0.62 6.14 -0.43
C SER A 48 1.36 7.43 -0.72
N ARG A 49 1.29 8.42 0.20
CA ARG A 49 2.08 9.66 0.08
C ARG A 49 3.56 9.39 0.17
N LEU A 50 4.02 8.60 1.14
CA LEU A 50 5.44 8.27 1.30
C LEU A 50 6.01 7.60 0.05
N MET A 51 5.29 6.62 -0.51
CA MET A 51 5.67 5.94 -1.75
C MET A 51 5.65 6.89 -2.96
N SER A 52 4.63 7.75 -3.05
CA SER A 52 4.51 8.75 -4.13
C SER A 52 5.49 9.92 -4.01
N SER A 53 6.08 10.14 -2.82
CA SER A 53 7.09 11.17 -2.56
C SER A 53 8.49 10.76 -2.99
N THR A 54 8.70 9.48 -3.31
CA THR A 54 9.91 9.07 -4.02
C THR A 54 9.90 9.78 -5.37
N PRO A 55 10.88 10.64 -5.68
CA PRO A 55 10.87 11.37 -6.94
C PRO A 55 10.79 10.35 -8.08
N LYS A 56 9.69 10.41 -8.84
CA LYS A 56 9.52 9.76 -10.15
C LYS A 56 10.49 10.32 -11.20
N ASN A 57 11.56 10.99 -10.78
CA ASN A 57 12.70 11.26 -11.61
C ASN A 57 13.49 9.96 -11.72
N SER A 58 12.99 9.08 -12.56
CA SER A 58 13.88 8.24 -13.36
C SER A 58 14.65 9.16 -14.30
N GLU A 59 15.52 10.03 -13.75
CA GLU A 59 16.65 10.47 -14.55
C GLU A 59 17.41 9.18 -14.88
N PRO A 60 17.68 8.91 -16.16
CA PRO A 60 18.47 7.74 -16.52
C PRO A 60 19.77 7.84 -15.72
N MET A 61 20.03 6.83 -14.87
CA MET A 61 21.28 6.77 -14.12
C MET A 61 22.43 6.98 -15.09
N ASP A 62 23.27 7.97 -14.79
CA ASP A 62 24.47 8.29 -15.56
C ASP A 62 25.26 7.00 -15.88
N ASP A 63 25.66 6.83 -17.14
CA ASP A 63 26.28 5.59 -17.60
C ASP A 63 27.57 5.27 -16.84
N ALA A 64 28.27 6.27 -16.31
CA ALA A 64 29.44 6.06 -15.46
C ALA A 64 29.07 5.44 -14.10
N ALA A 65 27.92 5.80 -13.53
CA ALA A 65 27.40 5.21 -12.29
C ALA A 65 27.03 3.73 -12.48
N LYS A 66 26.36 3.38 -13.58
CA LYS A 66 26.05 1.98 -13.93
C LYS A 66 27.33 1.15 -14.09
N LYS A 67 28.31 1.69 -14.83
CA LYS A 67 29.60 1.02 -15.07
C LYS A 67 30.36 0.77 -13.77
N LYS A 68 30.37 1.72 -12.84
CA LYS A 68 31.04 1.59 -11.54
C LYS A 68 30.40 0.51 -10.64
N ILE A 69 29.08 0.34 -10.72
CA ILE A 69 28.37 -0.72 -9.98
C ILE A 69 28.69 -2.09 -10.58
N LEU A 70 28.61 -2.22 -11.91
CA LEU A 70 28.94 -3.46 -12.62
C LEU A 70 30.39 -3.91 -12.37
N ASP A 71 31.32 -2.96 -12.35
CA ASP A 71 32.73 -3.24 -12.09
C ASP A 71 32.99 -3.73 -10.65
N LYS A 72 32.25 -3.21 -9.67
CA LYS A 72 32.30 -3.72 -8.29
C LYS A 72 31.71 -5.12 -8.14
N ILE A 73 30.63 -5.44 -8.86
CA ILE A 73 30.04 -6.77 -8.85
C ILE A 73 31.03 -7.79 -9.45
N LYS A 74 31.59 -7.49 -10.62
CA LYS A 74 32.60 -8.34 -11.27
C LYS A 74 33.86 -8.56 -10.43
N ARG A 75 34.28 -7.55 -9.65
CA ARG A 75 35.43 -7.67 -8.73
C ARG A 75 35.17 -8.54 -7.51
N ASN A 76 33.91 -8.76 -7.13
CA ASN A 76 33.53 -9.63 -6.01
C ASN A 76 33.19 -11.07 -6.44
N GLU A 77 33.19 -11.35 -7.75
CA GLU A 77 33.01 -12.70 -8.31
C GLU A 77 34.34 -13.41 -8.59
N ASN A 78 35.49 -12.91 -8.08
CA ASN A 78 36.81 -13.48 -8.27
C ASN A 78 37.58 -13.61 -6.95
#